data_AF-A0A812S6Y6-F1
#
_entry.id   AF-A0A812S6Y6-F1
#
_cell.length_a   1.000
_cell.length_b   1.000
_cell.length_c   1.000
_cell.angle_alpha   90.00
_cell.angle_beta   90.00
_cell.angle_gamma   90.00
#
_symmetry.space_group_name_H-M   'P 1'
#
loop_
_entity.id
_entity.type
_entity.pdbx_description
1 polymer ?
#
loop_
_entity_poly.entity_id
_entity_poly.type
_entity_poly.pdbx_seq_one_letter_code
_entity_poly.pdbx_strand_id
1 'polypeptide(L)'
;MPDMSYVGMEDYDEYGPAVGCQAVEILEFNYRRRMPATNCIPADSPECISGTWYSLPGACPSKSLYKKTDECKQEYPSAQCDSPDGTSSCTYNTRYAGLVELDELVGIKDYEKWWANKTGPTGNFEYNRTIDMGNGTTWWNDRHSESLCDSRIEQVIDLFAKRYPQLPKDLPDPPCL
;
A
#
# COMPACT_ATOMS: atom_id res chain seq x y z
N MET A 1 3.47 17.13 12.92
CA MET A 1 2.43 16.72 11.97
C MET A 1 1.22 16.34 12.79
N PRO A 2 0.01 16.88 12.53
CA PRO A 2 -1.16 16.40 13.21
C PRO A 2 -1.36 14.93 12.83
N ASP A 3 -1.61 14.14 13.87
CA ASP A 3 -1.93 12.73 13.82
C ASP A 3 -3.10 12.52 12.85
N MET A 4 -2.96 11.59 11.90
CA MET A 4 -4.06 11.12 11.05
C MET A 4 -5.01 10.20 11.86
N SER A 5 -5.05 10.39 13.19
CA SER A 5 -6.02 9.78 14.08
C SER A 5 -7.27 10.66 14.08
N TYR A 6 -8.39 10.03 13.75
CA TYR A 6 -9.72 10.62 13.71
C TYR A 6 -9.94 11.66 12.60
N VAL A 7 -10.53 11.19 11.49
CA VAL A 7 -11.57 12.00 10.84
C VAL A 7 -12.58 12.33 11.94
N GLY A 8 -12.76 13.62 12.23
CA GLY A 8 -13.72 14.04 13.24
C GLY A 8 -15.12 13.58 12.83
N MET A 9 -15.99 13.24 13.79
CA MET A 9 -17.38 12.88 13.46
C MET A 9 -18.10 14.02 12.71
N GLU A 10 -17.70 15.27 12.93
CA GLU A 10 -18.18 16.46 12.21
C GLU A 10 -17.88 16.40 10.70
N ASP A 11 -16.72 15.86 10.30
CA ASP A 11 -16.34 15.71 8.89
C ASP A 11 -17.10 14.54 8.23
N TYR A 12 -17.49 13.52 9.00
CA TYR A 12 -18.24 12.39 8.47
C TYR A 12 -19.66 12.78 8.09
N ASP A 13 -20.32 13.64 8.86
CA ASP A 13 -21.69 14.08 8.55
C ASP A 13 -21.74 14.97 7.30
N GLU A 14 -20.68 15.73 7.03
CA GLU A 14 -20.59 16.62 5.85
C GLU A 14 -20.08 15.88 4.60
N TYR A 15 -19.03 15.08 4.73
CA TYR A 15 -18.31 14.50 3.58
C TYR A 15 -18.49 12.99 3.44
N GLY A 16 -19.00 12.32 4.48
CA GLY A 16 -19.07 10.86 4.54
C GLY A 16 -17.69 10.18 4.58
N PRO A 17 -17.65 8.86 4.34
CA PRO A 17 -16.40 8.10 4.22
C PRO A 17 -15.68 8.44 2.90
N ALA A 18 -14.85 9.49 2.91
CA ALA A 18 -14.03 9.87 1.77
C ALA A 18 -12.82 8.94 1.55
N VAL A 19 -12.58 8.56 0.29
CA VAL A 19 -11.35 7.86 -0.10
C VAL A 19 -10.20 8.86 -0.08
N GLY A 20 -9.22 8.61 0.79
CA GLY A 20 -8.00 9.41 0.86
C GLY A 20 -6.94 8.86 -0.08
N CYS A 21 -6.07 9.74 -0.58
CA CYS A 21 -4.86 9.34 -1.28
C CYS A 21 -3.68 10.23 -0.89
N GLN A 22 -2.48 9.66 -0.87
CA GLN A 22 -1.26 10.38 -0.49
C GLN A 22 -0.06 9.87 -1.31
N ALA A 23 0.77 10.79 -1.79
CA ALA A 23 2.07 10.46 -2.37
C ALA A 23 3.02 9.88 -1.28
N VAL A 24 3.65 8.75 -1.59
CA VAL A 24 4.64 8.10 -0.73
C VAL A 24 5.96 8.87 -0.80
N GLU A 25 6.61 9.06 0.34
CA GLU A 25 7.88 9.79 0.39
C GLU A 25 9.01 9.01 -0.30
N ILE A 26 9.52 9.54 -1.41
CA ILE A 26 10.67 8.94 -2.14
C ILE A 26 12.00 9.06 -1.39
N LEU A 27 12.05 9.92 -0.36
CA LEU A 27 13.25 10.12 0.44
C LEU A 27 13.52 8.93 1.37
N GLU A 28 12.50 8.18 1.77
CA GLU A 28 12.70 6.99 2.59
C GLU A 28 13.08 5.78 1.73
N PHE A 29 12.42 5.62 0.57
CA PHE A 29 12.69 4.58 -0.43
C PHE A 29 12.46 5.17 -1.82
N ASN A 30 13.42 5.03 -2.75
CA ASN A 30 13.36 5.71 -4.05
C ASN A 30 12.50 4.95 -5.09
N TYR A 31 11.32 4.49 -4.68
CA TYR A 31 10.33 3.89 -5.58
C TYR A 31 9.59 4.97 -6.36
N ARG A 32 9.72 4.93 -7.68
CA ARG A 32 9.08 5.89 -8.58
C ARG A 32 8.05 5.18 -9.44
N ARG A 33 7.02 5.92 -9.85
CA ARG A 33 6.10 5.48 -10.88
C ARG A 33 6.81 5.49 -12.22
N ARG A 34 6.41 4.56 -13.09
CA ARG A 34 6.84 4.56 -14.50
C ARG A 34 6.20 5.70 -15.30
N MET A 35 5.03 6.16 -14.88
CA MET A 35 4.31 7.28 -15.48
C MET A 35 3.88 8.25 -14.38
N PRO A 36 3.97 9.57 -14.59
CA PRO A 36 3.46 10.55 -13.64
C PRO A 36 1.98 10.33 -13.33
N ALA A 37 1.56 10.68 -12.11
CA ALA A 37 0.14 10.70 -11.75
C ALA A 37 -0.66 11.56 -12.75
N THR A 38 -1.87 11.10 -13.10
CA THR A 38 -2.75 11.77 -14.07
C THR A 38 -3.01 13.22 -13.65
N ASN A 39 -2.86 14.17 -14.59
CA ASN A 39 -3.05 15.61 -14.38
C ASN A 39 -2.11 16.25 -13.34
N CYS A 40 -1.02 15.58 -12.95
CA CYS A 40 -0.07 16.12 -11.98
C CYS A 40 0.97 17.02 -12.66
N ILE A 41 1.12 18.26 -12.16
CA ILE A 41 1.96 19.31 -12.75
C ILE A 41 2.77 20.01 -11.63
N PRO A 42 4.10 20.15 -11.76
CA PRO A 42 4.92 19.68 -12.89
C PRO A 42 5.14 18.17 -12.84
N ALA A 43 5.17 17.51 -14.01
CA ALA A 43 5.15 16.05 -14.10
C ALA A 43 6.35 15.33 -13.45
N ASP A 44 7.44 16.07 -13.20
CA ASP A 44 8.66 15.59 -12.54
C ASP A 44 8.72 15.94 -11.04
N SER A 45 7.68 16.55 -10.48
CA SER A 45 7.62 16.81 -9.04
C SER A 45 7.60 15.49 -8.26
N PRO A 46 8.19 15.44 -7.04
CA PRO A 46 8.13 14.26 -6.18
C PRO A 46 6.71 13.71 -6.03
N GLU A 47 5.71 14.57 -5.86
CA GLU A 47 4.30 14.17 -5.72
C GLU A 47 3.77 13.43 -6.95
N CYS A 48 4.22 13.82 -8.15
CA CYS A 48 3.79 13.22 -9.41
C CYS A 48 4.47 11.89 -9.71
N ILE A 49 5.71 11.70 -9.27
CA ILE A 49 6.51 10.51 -9.55
C ILE A 49 6.56 9.51 -8.39
N SER A 50 6.14 9.91 -7.19
CA SER A 50 6.01 9.03 -6.03
C SER A 50 4.89 8.02 -6.21
N GLY A 51 5.04 6.79 -5.71
CA GLY A 51 3.90 5.88 -5.54
C GLY A 51 2.79 6.53 -4.70
N THR A 52 1.55 6.04 -4.78
CA THR A 52 0.44 6.58 -3.97
C THR A 52 -0.20 5.52 -3.08
N TRP A 53 -0.40 5.90 -1.82
CA TRP A 53 -1.24 5.18 -0.88
C TRP A 53 -2.69 5.61 -1.01
N TYR A 54 -3.59 4.64 -1.01
CA TYR A 54 -5.03 4.86 -0.97
C TYR A 54 -5.58 4.37 0.35
N SER A 55 -6.35 5.22 1.02
CA SER A 55 -7.07 4.89 2.24
C SER A 55 -8.54 4.71 1.90
N LEU A 56 -9.01 3.46 1.97
CA LEU A 56 -10.39 3.09 1.68
C LEU A 56 -11.17 2.97 3.00
N PRO A 57 -12.07 3.91 3.33
CA PRO A 57 -12.74 3.94 4.61
C PRO A 57 -13.78 2.82 4.75
N GLY A 58 -13.51 1.91 5.68
CA GLY A 58 -14.51 0.95 6.15
C GLY A 58 -15.54 1.61 7.08
N ALA A 59 -16.65 0.92 7.31
CA ALA A 59 -17.72 1.37 8.21
C ALA A 59 -17.18 1.66 9.63
N CYS A 60 -17.82 2.58 10.35
CA CYS A 60 -17.50 2.98 11.72
C CYS A 60 -16.03 3.43 11.86
N PRO A 61 -15.61 4.53 11.20
CA PRO A 61 -14.22 4.99 11.20
C PRO A 61 -13.76 5.50 12.57
N SER A 62 -14.69 5.89 13.45
CA SER A 62 -14.41 6.37 14.81
C SER A 62 -13.99 5.26 15.80
N LYS A 63 -14.02 3.98 15.40
CA LYS A 63 -13.60 2.86 16.24
C LYS A 63 -12.44 2.10 15.60
N SER A 64 -11.52 1.62 16.44
CA SER A 64 -10.47 0.71 15.99
C SER A 64 -11.05 -0.62 15.49
N LEU A 65 -10.29 -1.34 14.66
CA LEU A 65 -10.72 -2.57 13.97
C LEU A 65 -11.53 -3.55 14.86
N TYR A 66 -11.04 -3.81 16.08
CA TYR A 66 -11.65 -4.78 17.02
C TYR A 66 -12.76 -4.19 17.90
N LYS A 67 -13.10 -2.90 17.75
CA LYS A 67 -14.10 -2.18 18.55
C LYS A 67 -15.31 -1.71 17.74
N LYS A 68 -15.43 -2.14 16.48
CA LYS A 68 -16.56 -1.79 15.59
C LYS A 68 -17.77 -2.65 15.93
N THR A 69 -18.78 -2.07 16.57
CA THR A 69 -20.07 -2.74 16.84
C THR A 69 -20.98 -2.67 15.62
N ASP A 70 -22.01 -3.50 15.57
CA ASP A 70 -22.95 -3.49 14.44
C ASP A 70 -23.82 -2.24 14.44
N GLU A 71 -24.15 -1.69 15.61
CA GLU A 71 -24.85 -0.41 15.74
C GLU A 71 -24.03 0.72 15.10
N CYS A 72 -22.73 0.79 15.40
CA CYS A 72 -21.86 1.81 14.82
C CYS A 72 -21.68 1.64 13.30
N LYS A 73 -21.65 0.40 12.79
CA LYS A 73 -21.57 0.16 11.34
C LYS A 73 -22.87 0.53 10.62
N GLN A 74 -24.02 0.37 11.28
CA GLN A 74 -25.32 0.80 10.76
C GLN A 74 -25.44 2.32 10.76
N GLU A 75 -24.98 2.97 11.82
CA GLU A 75 -24.98 4.43 11.95
C GLU A 75 -23.96 5.09 10.99
N TYR A 76 -22.77 4.49 10.85
CA TYR A 76 -21.68 4.97 10.01
C TYR A 76 -21.26 3.90 9.00
N PRO A 77 -22.01 3.67 7.91
CA PRO A 77 -21.67 2.67 6.89
C PRO A 77 -20.38 3.00 6.14
N SER A 78 -19.87 2.02 5.38
CA SER A 78 -18.79 2.26 4.42
C SER A 78 -19.35 2.91 3.16
N ALA A 79 -18.50 3.60 2.39
CA ALA A 79 -18.82 4.06 1.04
C ALA A 79 -18.60 2.98 -0.03
N GLN A 80 -18.32 1.73 0.37
CA GLN A 80 -18.16 0.62 -0.55
C GLN A 80 -19.52 0.16 -1.12
N CYS A 81 -19.62 0.09 -2.44
CA CYS A 81 -20.79 -0.41 -3.15
C CYS A 81 -20.38 -1.16 -4.42
N ASP A 82 -21.31 -1.86 -5.09
CA ASP A 82 -21.00 -2.63 -6.30
C ASP A 82 -20.77 -1.78 -7.55
N SER A 83 -21.45 -0.63 -7.64
CA SER A 83 -21.40 0.29 -8.77
C SER A 83 -21.24 1.71 -8.27
N PRO A 84 -20.00 2.17 -8.03
CA PRO A 84 -19.72 3.52 -7.55
C PRO A 84 -20.36 4.59 -8.42
N ASP A 85 -21.10 5.50 -7.79
CA ASP A 85 -21.77 6.64 -8.43
C ASP A 85 -21.18 7.99 -8.00
N GLY A 86 -20.22 7.97 -7.08
CA GLY A 86 -19.54 9.17 -6.56
C GLY A 86 -20.28 9.85 -5.42
N THR A 87 -21.41 9.29 -4.95
CA THR A 87 -22.06 9.76 -3.72
C THR A 87 -21.24 9.38 -2.49
N SER A 88 -21.48 10.07 -1.37
CA SER A 88 -20.85 9.77 -0.08
C SER A 88 -21.19 8.36 0.43
N SER A 89 -22.30 7.78 0.00
CA SER A 89 -22.69 6.40 0.33
C SER A 89 -22.18 5.34 -0.65
N CYS A 90 -21.63 5.72 -1.81
CA CYS A 90 -21.27 4.80 -2.87
C CYS A 90 -20.10 5.36 -3.71
N THR A 91 -18.92 5.41 -3.09
CA THR A 91 -17.71 6.05 -3.63
C THR A 91 -16.74 5.05 -4.28
N TYR A 92 -16.65 3.82 -3.77
CA TYR A 92 -15.65 2.87 -4.28
C TYR A 92 -16.14 1.42 -4.31
N ASN A 93 -15.47 0.61 -5.12
CA ASN A 93 -15.56 -0.85 -5.10
C ASN A 93 -14.15 -1.41 -5.06
N THR A 94 -13.94 -2.47 -4.28
CA THR A 94 -12.71 -3.27 -4.34
C THR A 94 -13.04 -4.73 -4.57
N ARG A 95 -12.16 -5.40 -5.30
CA ARG A 95 -12.23 -6.84 -5.54
C ARG A 95 -10.85 -7.42 -5.35
N TYR A 96 -10.82 -8.65 -4.84
CA TYR A 96 -9.59 -9.40 -4.77
C TYR A 96 -9.05 -9.66 -6.18
N ALA A 97 -7.78 -9.31 -6.42
CA ALA A 97 -7.13 -9.41 -7.72
C ALA A 97 -5.88 -10.30 -7.69
N GLY A 98 -5.78 -11.24 -6.74
CA GLY A 98 -4.58 -12.04 -6.54
C GLY A 98 -3.64 -11.46 -5.47
N LEU A 99 -2.62 -12.24 -5.10
CA LEU A 99 -1.59 -11.84 -4.14
C LEU A 99 -0.24 -12.43 -4.51
N VAL A 100 0.83 -11.71 -4.21
CA VAL A 100 2.21 -12.21 -4.23
C VAL A 100 2.74 -12.12 -2.80
N GLU A 101 3.24 -13.24 -2.29
CA GLU A 101 3.90 -13.29 -0.98
C GLU A 101 5.33 -12.77 -1.12
N LEU A 102 5.76 -11.85 -0.25
CA LEU A 102 7.15 -11.37 -0.24
C LEU A 102 8.14 -12.51 0.01
N ASP A 103 7.77 -13.47 0.86
CA ASP A 103 8.56 -14.67 1.12
C ASP A 103 8.84 -15.49 -0.14
N GLU A 104 7.83 -15.69 -1.00
CA GLU A 104 8.01 -16.35 -2.29
C GLU A 104 8.94 -15.55 -3.21
N LEU A 105 8.73 -14.23 -3.26
CA LEU A 105 9.49 -13.32 -4.10
C LEU A 105 10.98 -13.34 -3.75
N VAL A 106 11.32 -13.33 -2.46
CA VAL A 106 12.71 -13.29 -1.98
C VAL A 106 13.29 -14.67 -1.66
N GLY A 107 12.51 -15.74 -1.82
CA GLY A 107 12.94 -17.14 -1.66
C GLY A 107 12.98 -17.66 -0.22
N ILE A 108 12.28 -17.01 0.72
CA ILE A 108 12.11 -17.48 2.09
C ILE A 108 10.98 -18.52 2.14
N LYS A 109 11.30 -19.77 2.48
CA LYS A 109 10.31 -20.87 2.50
C LYS A 109 9.56 -21.02 3.81
N ASP A 110 10.20 -20.61 4.90
CA ASP A 110 9.70 -20.76 6.27
C ASP A 110 10.22 -19.56 7.05
N TYR A 111 9.41 -18.49 7.07
CA TYR A 111 9.80 -17.22 7.67
C TYR A 111 10.16 -17.38 9.14
N GLU A 112 9.39 -18.18 9.88
CA GLU A 112 9.66 -18.46 11.29
C GLU A 112 11.03 -19.10 11.46
N LYS A 113 11.42 -20.11 10.67
CA LYS A 113 12.78 -20.69 10.77
C LYS A 113 13.87 -19.77 10.22
N TRP A 114 13.56 -18.97 9.21
CA TRP A 114 14.51 -18.04 8.59
C TRP A 114 14.84 -16.87 9.51
N TRP A 115 13.82 -16.32 10.17
CA TRP A 115 13.86 -15.20 11.11
C TRP A 115 14.17 -15.61 12.54
N ALA A 116 13.83 -16.84 12.98
CA ALA A 116 14.02 -17.29 14.36
C ALA A 116 15.49 -17.31 14.71
N ASN A 117 15.93 -16.13 15.17
CA ASN A 117 16.91 -15.86 16.18
C ASN A 117 17.12 -14.34 16.32
N LYS A 118 16.37 -13.72 17.24
CA LYS A 118 16.78 -12.41 17.79
C LYS A 118 18.16 -12.48 18.49
N THR A 119 18.71 -13.69 18.72
CA THR A 119 20.04 -13.96 19.31
C THR A 119 20.79 -15.25 18.88
N GLY A 120 20.27 -16.16 18.04
CA GLY A 120 20.94 -17.43 17.64
C GLY A 120 21.36 -17.60 16.15
N PRO A 121 21.72 -18.83 15.71
CA PRO A 121 22.82 -19.11 14.76
C PRO A 121 22.77 -18.60 13.30
N THR A 122 21.66 -18.05 12.78
CA THR A 122 21.62 -17.53 11.40
C THR A 122 21.93 -16.04 11.31
N GLY A 123 21.54 -15.26 12.33
CA GLY A 123 21.70 -13.80 12.35
C GLY A 123 20.90 -13.04 11.28
N ASN A 124 19.97 -13.70 10.59
CA ASN A 124 19.23 -13.13 9.47
C ASN A 124 18.31 -11.99 9.93
N PHE A 125 18.16 -10.98 9.06
CA PHE A 125 17.17 -9.91 9.17
C PHE A 125 16.86 -9.41 7.77
N GLU A 126 15.62 -9.03 7.50
CA GLU A 126 15.21 -8.57 6.16
C GLU A 126 15.96 -7.32 5.75
N TYR A 127 16.08 -6.36 6.66
CA TYR A 127 16.68 -5.07 6.39
C TYR A 127 17.11 -4.34 7.66
N ASN A 128 18.27 -3.69 7.62
CA ASN A 128 18.78 -2.82 8.67
C ASN A 128 19.04 -1.43 8.08
N ARG A 129 18.27 -0.44 8.56
CA ARG A 129 18.31 0.96 8.11
C ARG A 129 19.67 1.64 8.28
N THR A 130 20.48 1.22 9.26
CA THR A 130 21.77 1.85 9.56
C THR A 130 22.83 1.48 8.52
N ILE A 131 22.78 0.25 8.00
CA ILE A 131 23.76 -0.26 7.04
C ILE A 131 23.19 -0.38 5.61
N ASP A 132 21.91 -0.05 5.42
CA ASP A 132 21.19 -0.14 4.13
C ASP A 132 21.27 -1.51 3.46
N MET A 133 21.18 -2.57 4.27
CA MET A 133 21.33 -3.96 3.81
C MET A 133 20.48 -4.92 4.64
N GLY A 134 20.17 -6.08 4.06
CA GLY A 134 19.66 -7.27 4.77
C GLY A 134 20.76 -8.27 5.14
N ASN A 135 20.40 -9.26 5.94
CA ASN A 135 21.20 -10.47 6.19
C ASN A 135 20.34 -11.71 5.99
N GLY A 136 20.80 -12.66 5.19
CA GLY A 136 19.99 -13.79 4.71
C GLY A 136 19.09 -13.45 3.51
N THR A 137 18.99 -12.17 3.13
CA THR A 137 18.47 -11.68 1.84
C THR A 137 19.19 -10.38 1.49
N THR A 138 19.46 -10.17 0.20
CA THR A 138 20.03 -8.91 -0.33
C THR A 138 19.00 -8.08 -1.09
N TRP A 139 17.75 -8.55 -1.14
CA TRP A 139 16.71 -7.95 -1.97
C TRP A 139 16.43 -6.49 -1.60
N TRP A 140 16.52 -6.14 -0.32
CA TRP A 140 16.29 -4.79 0.21
C TRP A 140 17.52 -3.86 0.22
N ASN A 141 18.71 -4.33 -0.18
CA ASN A 141 19.95 -3.54 -0.12
C ASN A 141 19.88 -2.27 -0.98
N ASP A 142 20.49 -1.17 -0.54
CA ASP A 142 20.55 0.10 -1.29
C ASP A 142 19.14 0.64 -1.60
N ARG A 143 18.34 0.91 -0.56
CA ARG A 143 16.93 1.34 -0.68
C ARG A 143 16.72 2.66 -1.43
N HIS A 144 17.77 3.47 -1.56
CA HIS A 144 17.75 4.75 -2.28
C HIS A 144 18.16 4.60 -3.76
N SER A 145 18.60 3.41 -4.18
CA SER A 145 18.94 3.13 -5.57
C SER A 145 17.68 2.99 -6.41
N GLU A 146 17.43 3.96 -7.28
CA GLU A 146 16.28 3.98 -8.21
C GLU A 146 16.25 2.72 -9.06
N SER A 147 17.39 2.32 -9.65
CA SER A 147 17.48 1.13 -10.49
C SER A 147 17.14 -0.17 -9.74
N LEU A 148 17.48 -0.25 -8.45
CA LEU A 148 17.15 -1.42 -7.64
C LEU A 148 15.68 -1.39 -7.21
N CYS A 149 15.13 -0.22 -6.88
CA CYS A 149 13.70 -0.04 -6.65
C CYS A 149 12.86 -0.43 -7.88
N ASP A 150 13.25 0.00 -9.07
CA ASP A 150 12.58 -0.37 -10.32
C ASP A 150 12.64 -1.88 -10.55
N SER A 151 13.83 -2.47 -10.39
CA SER A 151 14.03 -3.93 -10.49
C SER A 151 13.15 -4.72 -9.51
N ARG A 152 12.95 -4.22 -8.28
CA ARG A 152 12.05 -4.85 -7.30
C ARG A 152 10.61 -4.84 -7.76
N ILE A 153 10.12 -3.72 -8.29
CA ILE A 153 8.76 -3.62 -8.83
C ILE A 153 8.58 -4.55 -10.04
N GLU A 154 9.57 -4.64 -10.94
CA GLU A 154 9.52 -5.59 -12.06
C GLU A 154 9.43 -7.05 -11.55
N GLN A 155 10.22 -7.43 -10.56
CA GLN A 155 10.15 -8.78 -9.99
C GLN A 155 8.78 -9.10 -9.39
N VAL A 156 8.12 -8.13 -8.73
CA VAL A 156 6.76 -8.28 -8.21
C VAL A 156 5.76 -8.49 -9.36
N ILE A 157 5.84 -7.66 -10.40
CA ILE A 157 4.95 -7.73 -11.57
C ILE A 157 5.15 -9.05 -12.33
N ASP A 158 6.38 -9.49 -12.54
CA ASP A 158 6.71 -10.74 -13.21
C ASP A 158 6.19 -11.95 -12.42
N LEU A 159 6.37 -11.96 -11.10
CA LEU A 159 5.85 -13.03 -10.25
C LEU A 159 4.32 -13.05 -10.25
N PHE A 160 3.69 -11.89 -10.19
CA PHE A 160 2.24 -11.77 -10.29
C PHE A 160 1.71 -12.30 -11.64
N ALA A 161 2.30 -11.86 -12.75
CA ALA A 161 1.92 -12.29 -14.11
C ALA A 161 2.10 -13.80 -14.30
N LYS A 162 3.16 -14.37 -13.72
CA LYS A 162 3.39 -15.81 -13.72
C LYS A 162 2.32 -16.58 -12.92
N ARG A 163 1.89 -16.05 -11.78
CA ARG A 163 0.93 -16.69 -10.87
C ARG A 163 -0.51 -16.54 -11.34
N TYR A 164 -0.82 -15.43 -12.00
CA TYR A 164 -2.17 -15.08 -12.47
C TYR A 164 -2.16 -14.71 -13.96
N PRO A 165 -1.82 -15.64 -14.88
CA PRO A 165 -1.66 -15.34 -16.31
C PRO A 165 -2.96 -14.86 -16.99
N GLN A 166 -4.11 -15.08 -16.37
CA GLN A 166 -5.42 -14.63 -16.83
C GLN A 166 -5.78 -13.20 -16.37
N LEU A 167 -5.04 -12.64 -15.41
CA LEU A 167 -5.25 -11.28 -14.91
C LEU A 167 -4.31 -10.31 -15.64
N PRO A 168 -4.72 -9.04 -15.83
CA PRO A 168 -3.84 -8.03 -16.41
C PRO A 168 -2.65 -7.80 -15.48
N LYS A 169 -1.45 -7.74 -16.07
CA LYS A 169 -0.20 -7.44 -15.35
C LYS A 169 -0.11 -5.99 -14.88
N ASP A 170 -0.80 -5.08 -15.58
CA ASP A 170 -0.83 -3.64 -15.33
C ASP A 170 -2.30 -3.17 -15.33
N LEU A 171 -2.63 -2.30 -14.37
CA LEU A 171 -3.89 -1.56 -14.34
C LEU A 171 -3.58 -0.07 -14.31
N PRO A 172 -4.45 0.80 -14.86
CA PRO A 172 -4.29 2.22 -14.68
C PRO A 172 -4.39 2.59 -13.19
N ASP A 173 -3.54 3.49 -12.73
CA ASP A 173 -3.64 4.06 -11.40
C ASP A 173 -5.00 4.78 -11.26
N PRO A 174 -5.70 4.61 -10.13
CA PRO A 174 -6.82 5.49 -9.81
C PRO A 174 -6.38 6.96 -9.79
N PRO A 175 -7.22 7.90 -10.20
CA PRO A 175 -6.90 9.31 -10.02
C PRO A 175 -6.83 9.65 -8.52
N CYS A 176 -5.83 10.42 -8.15
CA CYS A 176 -5.69 11.05 -6.83
C CYS A 176 -5.83 12.56 -7.06
N LEU A 177 -7.00 13.10 -6.75
CA LEU A 177 -7.40 14.50 -7.01
C LEU A 177 -7.38 15.32 -5.72
#